data_AF-A0A2W6D3M7-F1
#
_entry.id   AF-A0A2W6D3M7-F1
#
_cell.length_a   1.000
_cell.length_b   1.000
_cell.length_c   1.000
_cell.angle_alpha   90.00
_cell.angle_beta   90.00
_cell.angle_gamma   90.00
#
_symmetry.space_group_name_H-M   'P 1'
#
loop_
_entity.id
_entity.type
_entity.pdbx_description
1 polymer ?
#
loop_
_entity_poly.entity_id
_entity_poly.type
_entity_poly.pdbx_seq_one_letter_code
_entity_poly.pdbx_strand_id
1 'polypeptide(L)'
;MSQLGVLLERRGELVEAERLFRRAADLGDPTGMSQLGVLLVGQGEMEEAVRLFRQAFDLYVSGGGMADLGVLLGRRGKREEGDAEDEDGAEPRRGGGDG
;
A
#
# COMPACT_ATOMS: atom_id res chain seq x y z
N MET A 1 8.85 29.57 -32.88
CA MET A 1 8.55 29.93 -31.48
C MET A 1 7.56 28.91 -30.89
N SER A 2 7.82 27.61 -31.02
CA SER A 2 6.68 26.67 -31.10
C SER A 2 6.72 25.52 -30.10
N GLN A 3 7.89 25.11 -29.63
CA GLN A 3 8.01 24.00 -28.67
C GLN A 3 8.41 24.49 -27.27
N LEU A 4 9.29 25.50 -27.20
CA LEU A 4 9.70 26.09 -25.93
C LEU A 4 8.54 26.81 -25.21
N GLY A 5 7.67 27.50 -25.96
CA GLY A 5 6.48 28.15 -25.40
C GLY A 5 5.51 27.14 -24.79
N VAL A 6 5.19 26.07 -25.52
CA VAL A 6 4.30 24.98 -25.05
C VAL A 6 4.91 24.26 -23.85
N LEU A 7 6.24 24.04 -23.83
CA LEU A 7 6.92 23.46 -22.68
C LEU A 7 6.86 24.36 -21.44
N LEU A 8 7.05 25.67 -21.60
CA LEU A 8 6.98 26.64 -20.50
C LEU A 8 5.55 26.80 -19.98
N GLU A 9 4.56 26.83 -20.87
CA GLU A 9 3.14 26.91 -20.51
C GLU A 9 2.72 25.64 -19.74
N ARG A 10 3.02 24.46 -20.28
CA ARG A 10 2.80 23.19 -19.57
C ARG A 10 3.56 23.13 -18.26
N ARG A 11 4.79 23.64 -18.17
CA ARG A 11 5.55 23.65 -16.92
C ARG A 11 4.90 24.57 -15.88
N GLY A 12 4.32 25.69 -16.30
CA GLY A 12 3.49 26.54 -15.44
C GLY A 12 2.26 25.81 -14.92
N GLU A 13 1.53 25.14 -15.81
CA GLU A 13 0.35 24.34 -15.45
C GLU A 13 0.70 23.15 -14.53
N LEU A 14 1.82 22.47 -14.78
CA LEU A 14 2.27 21.34 -13.96
C LEU A 14 2.60 21.78 -12.52
N VAL A 15 3.21 22.96 -12.35
CA VAL A 15 3.50 23.51 -11.01
C VAL A 15 2.22 23.88 -10.27
N GLU A 16 1.25 24.48 -10.95
CA GLU A 16 -0.05 24.78 -10.33
C GLU A 16 -0.84 23.52 -10.00
N ALA A 17 -0.83 22.53 -10.90
CA ALA A 17 -1.46 21.24 -10.69
C ALA A 17 -0.82 20.49 -9.50
N GLU A 18 0.52 20.46 -9.40
CA GLU A 18 1.23 19.88 -8.27
C GLU A 18 0.79 20.51 -6.94
N ARG A 19 0.66 21.84 -6.89
CA ARG A 19 0.20 22.55 -5.69
C ARG A 19 -1.23 22.17 -5.30
N LEU A 20 -2.12 22.04 -6.28
CA LEU A 20 -3.51 21.64 -6.05
C LEU A 20 -3.61 20.19 -5.57
N PHE A 21 -2.88 19.27 -6.22
CA PHE A 21 -2.88 17.86 -5.83
C PHE A 21 -2.20 17.62 -4.49
N ARG A 22 -1.14 18.37 -4.15
CA ARG A 22 -0.53 18.33 -2.82
C ARG A 22 -1.53 18.77 -1.75
N ARG A 23 -2.29 19.84 -1.99
CA ARG A 23 -3.35 20.25 -1.07
C ARG A 23 -4.47 19.22 -0.95
N ALA A 24 -4.85 18.55 -2.04
CA ALA A 24 -5.82 17.47 -2.00
C ALA A 24 -5.29 16.24 -1.23
N ALA A 25 -4.01 15.88 -1.43
CA ALA A 25 -3.34 14.83 -0.68
C ALA A 25 -3.25 15.16 0.82
N ASP A 26 -2.94 16.41 1.19
CA ASP A 26 -2.92 16.88 2.58
C ASP A 26 -4.30 16.80 3.25
N LEU A 27 -5.38 16.94 2.46
CA LEU A 27 -6.76 16.76 2.90
C LEU A 27 -7.20 15.28 2.95
N GLY A 28 -6.31 14.35 2.60
CA GLY A 28 -6.60 12.92 2.58
C GLY A 28 -7.40 12.45 1.37
N ASP A 29 -7.44 13.21 0.27
CA ASP A 29 -8.11 12.79 -0.97
C ASP A 29 -7.25 11.77 -1.74
N PRO A 30 -7.72 10.51 -1.89
CA PRO A 30 -7.00 9.47 -2.64
C PRO A 30 -6.77 9.84 -4.11
N THR A 31 -7.66 10.65 -4.69
CA THR A 31 -7.55 11.15 -6.07
C THR A 31 -6.40 12.12 -6.17
N GLY A 32 -6.29 13.07 -5.22
CA GLY A 32 -5.19 14.02 -5.13
C GLY A 32 -3.84 13.35 -4.98
N MET A 33 -3.75 12.34 -4.10
CA MET A 33 -2.53 11.55 -3.89
C MET A 33 -2.10 10.81 -5.17
N SER A 34 -3.04 10.18 -5.88
CA SER A 34 -2.75 9.47 -7.12
C SER A 34 -2.26 10.42 -8.24
N GLN A 35 -2.91 11.58 -8.39
CA GLN A 35 -2.53 12.56 -9.41
C GLN A 35 -1.19 13.23 -9.12
N LEU A 36 -0.88 13.48 -7.84
CA LEU A 36 0.45 13.94 -7.42
C LEU A 36 1.52 12.89 -7.70
N GLY A 37 1.23 11.61 -7.45
CA GLY A 37 2.12 10.50 -7.78
C GLY A 37 2.46 10.44 -9.27
N VAL A 38 1.48 10.60 -10.16
CA VAL A 38 1.71 10.63 -11.63
C VAL A 38 2.62 11.81 -12.03
N LEU A 39 2.42 12.98 -11.43
CA LEU A 39 3.27 14.16 -11.67
C LEU A 39 4.73 13.91 -11.26
N LEU A 40 4.93 13.31 -10.09
CA LEU A 40 6.26 12.99 -9.55
C LEU A 40 6.99 11.95 -10.40
N VAL A 41 6.28 10.93 -10.92
CA VAL A 41 6.84 9.99 -11.91
C VAL A 41 7.37 10.74 -13.13
N GLY A 42 6.61 11.74 -13.62
CA GLY A 42 7.03 12.59 -14.74
C GLY A 42 8.24 13.48 -14.44
N GLN A 43 8.51 13.77 -13.16
CA GLN A 43 9.67 14.53 -12.70
C GLN A 43 10.88 13.64 -12.34
N GLY A 44 10.70 12.31 -12.27
CA GLY A 44 11.73 11.35 -11.88
C GLY A 44 11.77 11.05 -10.37
N GLU A 45 10.86 11.61 -9.59
CA GLU A 45 10.76 11.44 -8.13
C GLU A 45 9.98 10.15 -7.79
N MET A 46 10.59 9.02 -8.11
CA MET A 46 9.91 7.72 -8.11
C MET A 46 9.60 7.22 -6.70
N GLU A 47 10.48 7.44 -5.71
CA GLU A 47 10.21 6.99 -4.33
C GLU A 47 9.00 7.69 -3.71
N GLU A 48 8.85 8.99 -3.97
CA GLU A 48 7.75 9.77 -3.40
C GLU A 48 6.42 9.46 -4.08
N ALA A 49 6.44 9.24 -5.40
CA ALA A 49 5.27 8.76 -6.13
C ALA A 49 4.75 7.42 -5.58
N VAL A 50 5.63 6.44 -5.34
CA VAL A 50 5.24 5.13 -4.80
C VAL A 50 4.63 5.25 -3.41
N ARG A 51 5.14 6.13 -2.55
CA ARG A 51 4.55 6.39 -1.22
C ARG A 51 3.13 6.94 -1.33
N LEU A 52 2.91 7.93 -2.21
CA LEU A 52 1.60 8.53 -2.42
C LEU A 52 0.59 7.54 -3.02
N PHE A 53 1.00 6.69 -3.97
CA PHE A 53 0.13 5.65 -4.50
C PHE A 53 -0.27 4.62 -3.44
N ARG A 54 0.65 4.25 -2.54
CA ARG A 54 0.33 3.36 -1.41
C ARG A 54 -0.67 4.00 -0.46
N GLN A 55 -0.47 5.26 -0.07
CA GLN A 55 -1.43 5.96 0.79
C GLN A 55 -2.80 6.11 0.12
N ALA A 56 -2.83 6.46 -1.16
CA ALA A 56 -4.08 6.52 -1.92
C ALA A 56 -4.80 5.17 -1.92
N PHE A 57 -4.06 4.09 -2.19
CA PHE A 57 -4.58 2.73 -2.17
C PHE A 57 -5.09 2.34 -0.78
N ASP A 58 -4.34 2.59 0.28
CA ASP A 58 -4.74 2.28 1.65
C ASP A 58 -6.01 3.03 2.06
N LEU A 59 -6.21 4.26 1.57
CA LEU A 59 -7.43 5.04 1.79
C LEU A 59 -8.61 4.54 0.95
N TYR A 60 -8.38 4.12 -0.30
CA TYR A 60 -9.40 3.43 -1.10
C TYR A 60 -9.85 2.12 -0.45
N VAL A 61 -8.90 1.39 0.15
CA VAL A 61 -9.11 0.13 0.87
C VAL A 61 -9.81 0.36 2.21
N SER A 62 -9.40 1.39 2.96
CA SER A 62 -9.95 1.74 4.29
C SER A 62 -11.28 2.49 4.24
N GLY A 63 -11.62 3.14 3.11
CA GLY A 63 -12.88 3.87 2.89
C GLY A 63 -14.14 3.01 2.82
N GLY A 64 -14.04 1.70 3.09
CA GLY A 64 -15.17 0.77 3.19
C GLY A 64 -15.16 -0.39 2.18
N GLY A 65 -14.13 -0.51 1.32
CA GLY A 65 -14.10 -1.50 0.25
C GLY A 65 -13.34 -2.82 0.54
N MET A 66 -12.52 -2.89 1.59
CA MET A 66 -11.62 -4.04 1.81
C MET A 66 -11.42 -4.41 3.29
N ALA A 67 -12.43 -4.25 4.16
CA ALA A 67 -12.38 -4.88 5.48
C ALA A 67 -12.12 -6.42 5.38
N ASP A 68 -12.49 -7.03 4.24
CA ASP A 68 -12.31 -8.46 3.99
C ASP A 68 -10.91 -8.87 3.52
N LEU A 69 -10.12 -7.97 2.93
CA LEU A 69 -8.83 -8.36 2.34
C LEU A 69 -7.65 -8.29 3.30
N GLY A 70 -7.70 -7.40 4.30
CA GLY A 70 -6.79 -7.46 5.44
C GLY A 70 -6.96 -8.75 6.25
N VAL A 71 -8.19 -9.26 6.34
CA VAL A 71 -8.51 -10.57 6.95
C VAL A 71 -8.06 -11.73 6.04
N LEU A 72 -8.24 -11.63 4.71
CA LEU A 72 -7.75 -12.64 3.76
C LEU A 72 -6.22 -12.73 3.71
N LEU A 73 -5.52 -11.59 3.73
CA LEU A 73 -4.05 -11.55 3.73
C LEU A 73 -3.48 -11.92 5.10
N GLY A 74 -4.13 -11.53 6.20
CA GLY A 74 -3.78 -11.99 7.54
C GLY A 74 -3.95 -13.51 7.71
N ARG A 75 -4.85 -14.15 6.97
CA ARG A 75 -4.99 -15.62 6.92
C ARG A 75 -3.95 -16.30 6.02
N ARG A 76 -3.37 -15.62 5.04
CA ARG A 76 -2.35 -16.19 4.15
C ARG A 76 -0.93 -16.07 4.73
N GLY A 77 -0.63 -15.00 5.46
CA GLY A 77 0.66 -14.85 6.16
C GLY A 77 0.81 -15.76 7.38
N LYS A 78 -0.29 -16.10 8.08
CA LYS A 78 -0.24 -16.96 9.28
C LYS A 78 -0.11 -18.46 9.01
N ARG A 79 -0.08 -18.92 7.75
CA ARG A 79 0.16 -20.34 7.42
C ARG A 79 1.61 -20.69 7.10
N GLU A 80 2.48 -19.70 6.91
CA GLU A 80 3.90 -19.96 6.60
C GLU A 80 4.83 -19.81 7.80
N GLU A 81 4.37 -19.26 8.94
CA GLU A 81 5.22 -18.97 10.10
C GLU A 81 4.87 -19.74 11.39
N GLY A 82 4.10 -20.82 11.33
CA GLY A 82 3.77 -21.54 12.58
C GLY A 82 3.25 -22.94 12.39
N ASP A 83 4.12 -23.86 11.99
CA ASP A 83 4.04 -25.29 12.35
C ASP A 83 5.44 -25.95 12.17
N ALA A 84 6.49 -25.27 12.63
CA ALA A 84 7.75 -25.90 12.98
C ALA A 84 8.00 -25.58 14.46
N GLU A 85 8.22 -26.63 15.26
CA GLU A 85 8.45 -26.61 16.73
C GLU A 85 7.10 -26.51 17.49
N ASP A 86 6.50 -27.58 18.02
CA ASP A 86 7.07 -28.48 19.03
C ASP A 86 6.65 -29.95 18.82
N GLU A 87 7.62 -30.79 18.45
CA GLU A 87 7.61 -32.21 18.84
C GLU A 87 8.24 -32.32 20.24
N ASP A 88 7.45 -32.17 21.31
CA ASP A 88 7.82 -32.79 22.59
C ASP A 88 6.57 -33.21 23.36
N GLY A 89 6.51 -34.49 23.71
CA GLY A 89 5.33 -35.11 24.31
C GLY A 89 5.04 -36.53 23.81
N ALA A 90 6.07 -37.30 23.44
CA ALA A 90 5.92 -38.73 23.24
C ALA A 90 5.51 -39.41 24.56
N GLU A 91 4.37 -40.11 24.53
CA GLU A 91 3.93 -41.00 25.60
C GLU A 91 5.00 -42.08 25.92
N PRO A 92 5.05 -42.55 27.18
CA PRO A 92 5.34 -43.95 27.42
C PRO A 92 4.05 -44.63 27.93
N ARG A 93 3.43 -45.41 27.05
CA ARG A 93 2.52 -46.48 27.47
C ARG A 93 3.31 -47.55 28.23
N ARG A 94 3.03 -47.69 29.52
CA ARG A 94 3.13 -48.95 30.27
C ARG A 94 1.90 -48.97 31.18
N GLY A 95 0.89 -49.78 30.91
CA GLY A 95 0.95 -51.22 31.12
C GLY A 95 0.52 -51.50 32.57
N GLY A 96 -0.78 -51.39 32.82
CA GLY A 96 -1.40 -51.78 34.09
C GLY A 96 -2.57 -52.70 33.77
N GLY A 97 -2.37 -53.99 34.00
CA GLY A 97 -3.44 -54.96 33.97
C GLY A 97 -4.22 -54.89 35.27
N ASP A 98 -5.54 -54.87 35.14
CA ASP A 98 -6.53 -55.27 36.14
C ASP A 98 -7.45 -56.24 35.36
N GLY A 99 -7.84 -57.42 35.81
CA GLY A 99 -7.88 -58.07 37.10
C GLY A 99 -9.01 -59.10 36.98
#